data_AF-A0A536ABK1-F1
#
_entry.id   AF-A0A536ABK1-F1
#
_cell.length_a   1.000
_cell.length_b   1.000
_cell.length_c   1.000
_cell.angle_alpha   90.00
_cell.angle_beta   90.00
_cell.angle_gamma   90.00
#
_symmetry.space_group_name_H-M   'P 1'
#
loop_
_entity.id
_entity.type
_entity.pdbx_description
1 polymer ?
#
loop_
_entity_poly.entity_id
_entity_poly.type
_entity_poly.pdbx_seq_one_letter_code
_entity_poly.pdbx_strand_id
1 'polypeptide(L)'
;MPDLWVALVVLTYALIGALIVSHSRARLIGWMFCGAALSFGFSSFAGQYAIQSLVVAPGTLPFGQAMAWFGFWTDMPGIAVIALFLPLLFPDGRLPSTRWKPVAYFAAASVVVAVVITMLAPATYADAGYPSIRNPVGLDGYAALFDRLGLLLQPLLLVLLVVSTVALFDRVRRGGAEERQQIKWFAFAGAVVLASFVLQAGTRLAPELAGAADLLAILGLSAIPAAVGVAILRYRLYDIDLIINRTLVYVLLTAVLAGVYTAVVALFQRMFVALSGQGSDLAIVMTLFVLATVFTPIKNTLQERVDRRIKPTSARTIAHATSIDDLLLLSELHDRGVLTDDEFSTKKKQVLGI
;
A
#
# COMPACT_ATOMS: atom_id res chain seq x y z
N MET A 1 7.92 -18.20 9.34
CA MET A 1 8.67 -17.30 8.42
C MET A 1 7.80 -16.73 7.30
N PRO A 2 6.90 -17.49 6.65
CA PRO A 2 5.98 -16.95 5.63
C PRO A 2 5.12 -15.78 6.13
N ASP A 3 4.66 -15.82 7.39
CA ASP A 3 3.74 -14.82 7.94
C ASP A 3 4.34 -13.42 8.05
N LEU A 4 5.64 -13.33 8.38
CA LEU A 4 6.35 -12.05 8.43
C LEU A 4 6.48 -11.42 7.03
N TRP A 5 6.70 -12.25 6.01
CA TRP A 5 6.74 -11.79 4.63
C TRP A 5 5.36 -11.27 4.19
N VAL A 6 4.28 -12.01 4.46
CA VAL A 6 2.91 -11.56 4.14
C VAL A 6 2.62 -10.23 4.81
N ALA A 7 2.90 -10.10 6.12
CA ALA A 7 2.70 -8.86 6.84
C ALA A 7 3.48 -7.69 6.24
N LEU A 8 4.76 -7.91 5.88
CA LEU A 8 5.58 -6.89 5.22
C LEU A 8 4.97 -6.46 3.88
N VAL A 9 4.55 -7.41 3.06
CA VAL A 9 3.92 -7.13 1.77
C VAL A 9 2.61 -6.36 1.97
N VAL A 10 1.71 -6.82 2.83
CA VAL A 10 0.45 -6.12 3.12
C VAL A 10 0.71 -4.67 3.58
N LEU A 11 1.69 -4.48 4.47
CA LEU A 11 2.09 -3.14 4.91
C LEU A 11 2.61 -2.29 3.75
N THR A 12 3.42 -2.83 2.84
CA THR A 12 3.89 -2.08 1.67
C THR A 12 2.73 -1.66 0.75
N TYR A 13 1.75 -2.53 0.52
CA TYR A 13 0.55 -2.18 -0.25
C TYR A 13 -0.26 -1.09 0.46
N ALA A 14 -0.49 -1.21 1.77
CA ALA A 14 -1.22 -0.23 2.55
C ALA A 14 -0.54 1.14 2.55
N LEU A 15 0.79 1.18 2.72
CA LEU A 15 1.57 2.42 2.75
C LEU A 15 1.57 3.11 1.38
N ILE A 16 1.80 2.36 0.29
CA ILE A 16 1.74 2.90 -1.06
C ILE A 16 0.32 3.41 -1.37
N GLY A 17 -0.71 2.64 -1.02
CA GLY A 17 -2.10 3.02 -1.22
C GLY A 17 -2.45 4.30 -0.48
N ALA A 18 -2.17 4.38 0.82
CA ALA A 18 -2.42 5.55 1.65
C ALA A 18 -1.72 6.80 1.11
N LEU A 19 -0.46 6.67 0.72
CA LEU A 19 0.34 7.76 0.15
C LEU A 19 -0.23 8.27 -1.17
N ILE A 20 -0.65 7.37 -2.07
CA ILE A 20 -1.27 7.75 -3.35
C ILE A 20 -2.63 8.42 -3.10
N VAL A 21 -3.46 7.91 -2.20
CA VAL A 21 -4.77 8.51 -1.88
C VAL A 21 -4.62 9.93 -1.32
N SER A 22 -3.63 10.16 -0.46
CA SER A 22 -3.47 11.45 0.21
C SER A 22 -2.84 12.54 -0.68
N HIS A 23 -2.10 12.15 -1.72
CA HIS A 23 -1.27 13.12 -2.47
C HIS A 23 -1.36 13.04 -4.00
N SER A 24 -2.02 12.05 -4.58
CA SER A 24 -2.18 11.92 -6.04
C SER A 24 -3.59 12.25 -6.51
N ARG A 25 -3.70 12.76 -7.75
CA ARG A 25 -4.99 12.86 -8.47
C ARG A 25 -5.53 11.48 -8.88
N ALA A 26 -4.66 10.47 -9.01
CA ALA A 26 -5.02 9.09 -9.33
C ALA A 26 -5.50 8.32 -8.08
N ARG A 27 -6.44 8.90 -7.32
CA ARG A 27 -6.94 8.34 -6.04
C ARG A 27 -7.45 6.91 -6.17
N LEU A 28 -8.01 6.53 -7.32
CA LEU A 28 -8.50 5.18 -7.56
C LEU A 28 -7.41 4.11 -7.42
N ILE A 29 -6.21 4.36 -7.95
CA ILE A 29 -5.07 3.44 -7.82
C ILE A 29 -4.69 3.27 -6.36
N GLY A 30 -4.64 4.38 -5.60
CA GLY A 30 -4.38 4.33 -4.16
C GLY A 30 -5.41 3.48 -3.41
N TRP A 31 -6.70 3.65 -3.72
CA TRP A 31 -7.77 2.84 -3.13
C TRP A 31 -7.68 1.36 -3.50
N MET A 32 -7.22 1.02 -4.71
CA MET A 32 -6.96 -0.36 -5.10
C MET A 32 -5.86 -1.01 -4.26
N PHE A 33 -4.77 -0.28 -4.02
CA PHE A 33 -3.70 -0.73 -3.11
C PHE A 33 -4.20 -0.91 -1.67
N CYS A 34 -4.98 0.04 -1.14
CA CYS A 34 -5.59 -0.07 0.18
C CYS A 34 -6.57 -1.25 0.27
N GLY A 35 -7.43 -1.42 -0.74
CA GLY A 35 -8.41 -2.51 -0.79
C GLY A 35 -7.74 -3.87 -0.86
N ALA A 36 -6.67 -4.00 -1.65
CA ALA A 36 -5.89 -5.24 -1.70
C ALA A 36 -5.18 -5.52 -0.37
N ALA A 37 -4.60 -4.51 0.27
CA ALA A 37 -3.99 -4.66 1.60
C ALA A 37 -5.01 -5.10 2.66
N LEU A 38 -6.22 -4.51 2.67
CA LEU A 38 -7.30 -4.91 3.56
C LEU A 38 -7.75 -6.35 3.31
N SER A 39 -7.93 -6.72 2.05
CA SER A 39 -8.29 -8.08 1.62
C SER A 39 -7.26 -9.10 2.09
N PHE A 40 -5.97 -8.89 1.80
CA PHE A 40 -4.91 -9.80 2.25
C PHE A 40 -4.71 -9.82 3.75
N GLY A 41 -4.71 -8.66 4.39
CA GLY A 41 -4.54 -8.53 5.83
C GLY A 41 -5.66 -9.23 6.60
N PHE A 42 -6.91 -9.07 6.16
CA PHE A 42 -8.04 -9.76 6.75
C PHE A 42 -8.01 -11.26 6.49
N SER A 43 -7.66 -11.70 5.27
CA SER A 43 -7.53 -13.13 4.97
C SER A 43 -6.46 -13.79 5.84
N SER A 44 -5.31 -13.13 5.99
CA SER A 44 -4.20 -13.61 6.84
C SER A 44 -4.60 -13.64 8.32
N PHE A 45 -5.25 -12.58 8.81
CA PHE A 45 -5.76 -12.52 10.19
C PHE A 45 -6.79 -13.62 10.46
N ALA A 46 -7.80 -13.77 9.59
CA ALA A 46 -8.85 -14.78 9.73
C ALA A 46 -8.29 -16.20 9.67
N GLY A 47 -7.33 -16.45 8.78
CA GLY A 47 -6.57 -17.70 8.73
C GLY A 47 -5.85 -17.99 10.04
N GLN A 48 -5.04 -17.06 10.55
CA GLN A 48 -4.29 -17.26 11.80
C GLN A 48 -5.21 -17.38 13.03
N TYR A 49 -6.32 -16.64 13.06
CA TYR A 49 -7.33 -16.76 14.10
C TYR A 49 -7.95 -18.16 14.10
N ALA A 50 -8.28 -18.70 12.93
CA ALA A 50 -8.80 -20.06 12.80
C ALA A 50 -7.77 -21.11 13.24
N ILE A 51 -6.47 -20.92 12.97
CA ILE A 51 -5.38 -21.81 13.44
C ILE A 51 -5.39 -21.84 14.96
N GLN A 52 -5.44 -20.66 15.58
CA GLN A 52 -5.44 -20.55 17.03
C GLN A 52 -6.69 -21.19 17.65
N SER A 53 -7.86 -20.95 17.07
CA SER A 53 -9.17 -21.40 17.56
C SER A 53 -9.43 -22.89 17.36
N LEU A 54 -8.95 -23.48 16.25
CA LEU A 54 -9.31 -24.85 15.83
C LEU A 54 -8.18 -25.86 16.02
N VAL A 55 -6.91 -25.43 16.05
CA VAL A 55 -5.75 -26.33 16.05
C VAL A 55 -4.91 -26.16 17.31
N VAL A 56 -4.45 -24.94 17.59
CA VAL A 56 -3.47 -24.70 18.67
C VAL A 56 -4.13 -24.76 20.06
N ALA A 57 -5.29 -24.11 20.22
CA ALA A 57 -6.01 -24.09 21.48
C ALA A 57 -7.53 -24.23 21.25
N PRO A 58 -8.00 -25.44 20.89
CA PRO A 58 -9.40 -25.69 20.57
C PRO A 58 -10.36 -25.21 21.65
N GLY A 59 -11.36 -24.41 21.28
CA GLY A 59 -12.41 -23.92 22.19
C GLY A 59 -12.06 -22.67 23.00
N THR A 60 -10.86 -22.12 22.86
CA THR A 60 -10.47 -20.86 23.55
C THR A 60 -11.04 -19.60 22.88
N LEU A 61 -11.24 -19.65 21.57
CA LEU A 61 -11.72 -18.55 20.76
C LEU A 61 -13.00 -18.97 20.00
N PRO A 62 -14.07 -18.15 20.03
CA PRO A 62 -15.31 -18.45 19.33
C PRO A 62 -15.15 -18.30 17.81
N PHE A 63 -16.08 -18.84 17.02
CA PHE A 63 -16.16 -18.62 15.57
C PHE A 63 -14.97 -19.10 14.71
N GLY A 64 -14.16 -20.06 15.18
CA GLY A 64 -13.02 -20.59 14.41
C GLY A 64 -13.38 -21.07 13.00
N GLN A 65 -14.49 -21.81 12.84
CA GLN A 65 -14.95 -22.28 11.53
C GLN A 65 -15.36 -21.14 10.59
N ALA A 66 -15.97 -20.07 11.12
CA ALA A 66 -16.32 -18.90 10.33
C ALA A 66 -15.07 -18.13 9.90
N MET A 67 -14.07 -18.01 10.78
CA MET A 67 -12.78 -17.40 10.44
C MET A 67 -11.99 -18.23 9.42
N ALA A 68 -12.09 -19.56 9.46
CA ALA A 68 -11.52 -20.42 8.42
C ALA A 68 -12.17 -20.15 7.05
N TRP A 69 -13.50 -20.01 7.03
CA TRP A 69 -14.24 -19.65 5.82
C TRP A 69 -13.83 -18.27 5.27
N PHE A 70 -13.79 -17.24 6.12
CA PHE A 70 -13.33 -15.91 5.71
C PHE A 70 -11.87 -15.92 5.22
N GLY A 71 -10.98 -16.62 5.92
CA GLY A 71 -9.57 -16.73 5.55
C GLY A 71 -9.35 -17.43 4.20
N PHE A 72 -10.33 -18.21 3.72
CA PHE A 72 -10.24 -18.97 2.48
C PHE A 72 -10.59 -18.19 1.21
N TRP A 73 -11.54 -17.25 1.27
CA TRP A 73 -12.00 -16.53 0.07
C TRP A 73 -11.61 -15.04 0.04
N THR A 74 -11.29 -14.44 1.19
CA THR A 74 -11.19 -12.97 1.28
C THR A 74 -9.95 -12.39 0.61
N ASP A 75 -8.94 -13.20 0.27
CA ASP A 75 -7.78 -12.79 -0.53
C ASP A 75 -8.12 -12.60 -2.03
N MET A 76 -9.09 -13.36 -2.57
CA MET A 76 -9.45 -13.34 -3.99
C MET A 76 -9.80 -11.95 -4.52
N PRO A 77 -10.61 -11.11 -3.84
CA PRO A 77 -10.83 -9.73 -4.27
C PRO A 77 -9.54 -8.92 -4.40
N GLY A 78 -8.60 -9.05 -3.45
CA GLY A 78 -7.31 -8.37 -3.47
C GLY A 78 -6.44 -8.83 -4.64
N ILE A 79 -6.38 -10.15 -4.88
CA ILE A 79 -5.72 -10.74 -6.05
C ILE A 79 -6.31 -10.18 -7.33
N ALA A 80 -7.64 -10.17 -7.47
CA ALA A 80 -8.31 -9.69 -8.67
C ALA A 80 -8.04 -8.19 -8.92
N VAL A 81 -8.06 -7.38 -7.86
CA VAL A 81 -7.71 -5.95 -7.92
C VAL A 81 -6.31 -5.76 -8.50
N ILE A 82 -5.33 -6.51 -8.02
CA ILE A 82 -3.93 -6.36 -8.45
C ILE A 82 -3.67 -6.98 -9.83
N ALA A 83 -4.20 -8.17 -10.07
CA ALA A 83 -3.89 -8.94 -11.27
C ALA A 83 -4.71 -8.46 -12.48
N LEU A 84 -5.98 -8.09 -12.30
CA LEU A 84 -6.87 -7.76 -13.41
C LEU A 84 -7.06 -6.25 -13.54
N PHE A 85 -7.46 -5.58 -12.46
CA PHE A 85 -7.88 -4.19 -12.56
C PHE A 85 -6.71 -3.21 -12.58
N LEU A 86 -5.62 -3.51 -11.86
CA LEU A 86 -4.47 -2.62 -11.78
C LEU A 86 -3.82 -2.45 -13.16
N PRO A 87 -3.56 -3.51 -13.95
CA PRO A 87 -3.10 -3.37 -15.34
C PRO A 87 -4.04 -2.60 -16.26
N LEU A 88 -5.36 -2.73 -16.05
CA LEU A 88 -6.36 -2.02 -16.85
C LEU A 88 -6.39 -0.51 -16.56
N LEU A 89 -6.14 -0.12 -15.31
CA LEU A 89 -6.35 1.25 -14.83
C LEU A 89 -5.05 2.04 -14.61
N PHE A 90 -3.91 1.37 -14.45
CA PHE A 90 -2.62 2.00 -14.21
C PHE A 90 -2.11 2.77 -15.45
N PRO A 91 -1.53 3.97 -15.29
CA PRO A 91 -1.27 4.68 -14.02
C PRO A 91 -2.39 5.61 -13.55
N ASP A 92 -3.25 6.10 -14.44
CA ASP A 92 -4.09 7.27 -14.09
C ASP A 92 -5.45 6.91 -13.44
N GLY A 93 -5.73 5.63 -13.22
CA GLY A 93 -7.04 5.16 -12.78
C GLY A 93 -8.10 5.18 -13.89
N ARG A 94 -7.69 5.25 -15.14
CA ARG A 94 -8.59 5.33 -16.32
C ARG A 94 -8.31 4.19 -17.27
N LEU A 95 -9.37 3.70 -17.93
CA LEU A 95 -9.23 2.71 -18.99
C LEU A 95 -8.55 3.32 -20.23
N PRO A 96 -7.80 2.54 -21.02
CA PRO A 96 -7.10 3.06 -22.21
C PRO A 96 -8.03 3.63 -23.28
N SER A 97 -9.24 3.07 -23.41
CA SER A 97 -10.31 3.56 -24.27
C SER A 97 -11.67 3.01 -23.86
N THR A 98 -12.76 3.57 -24.39
CA THR A 98 -14.14 3.10 -24.12
C THR A 98 -14.35 1.61 -24.46
N ARG A 99 -13.56 1.07 -25.39
CA ARG A 99 -13.62 -0.35 -25.80
C ARG A 99 -13.20 -1.33 -24.69
N TRP A 100 -12.49 -0.84 -23.67
CA TRP A 100 -12.08 -1.65 -22.52
C TRP A 100 -13.13 -1.70 -21.40
N LYS A 101 -14.21 -0.91 -21.48
CA LYS A 101 -15.30 -0.95 -20.49
C LYS A 101 -15.96 -2.33 -20.41
N PRO A 102 -16.35 -2.99 -21.52
CA PRO A 102 -16.93 -4.33 -21.47
C PRO A 102 -15.99 -5.35 -20.84
N VAL A 103 -14.67 -5.25 -21.13
CA VAL A 103 -13.65 -6.13 -20.53
C VAL A 103 -13.60 -5.95 -19.01
N ALA A 104 -13.60 -4.71 -18.51
CA ALA A 104 -13.60 -4.42 -17.09
C ALA A 104 -14.88 -4.93 -16.39
N TYR A 105 -16.06 -4.72 -16.99
CA TYR A 105 -17.33 -5.24 -16.45
C TYR A 105 -17.38 -6.76 -16.44
N PHE A 106 -16.93 -7.40 -17.53
CA PHE A 106 -16.89 -8.84 -17.62
C PHE A 106 -15.90 -9.43 -16.61
N ALA A 107 -14.71 -8.84 -16.46
CA ALA A 107 -13.76 -9.23 -15.42
C ALA A 107 -14.35 -9.08 -14.01
N ALA A 108 -15.06 -7.98 -13.72
CA ALA A 108 -15.73 -7.79 -12.44
C ALA A 108 -16.81 -8.85 -12.19
N ALA A 109 -17.65 -9.13 -13.19
CA ALA A 109 -18.66 -10.18 -13.10
C ALA A 109 -18.03 -11.56 -12.87
N SER A 110 -16.96 -11.90 -13.61
CA SER A 110 -16.23 -13.17 -13.44
C SER A 110 -15.61 -13.31 -12.06
N VAL A 111 -15.06 -12.23 -11.50
CA VAL A 111 -14.50 -12.22 -10.14
C VAL A 111 -15.58 -12.39 -9.08
N VAL A 112 -16.71 -11.68 -9.21
CA VAL A 112 -17.85 -11.85 -8.28
C VAL A 112 -18.36 -13.29 -8.32
N VAL A 113 -18.53 -13.85 -9.53
CA VAL A 113 -18.94 -15.24 -9.71
C VAL A 113 -17.92 -16.21 -9.10
N ALA A 114 -16.63 -15.98 -9.33
CA ALA A 114 -15.56 -16.80 -8.75
C ALA A 114 -15.56 -16.75 -7.22
N VAL A 115 -15.69 -15.56 -6.62
CA VAL A 115 -15.76 -15.39 -5.16
C VAL A 115 -16.99 -16.13 -4.59
N VAL A 116 -18.17 -15.97 -5.19
CA VAL A 116 -19.38 -16.68 -4.74
C VAL A 116 -19.23 -18.19 -4.85
N ILE A 117 -18.62 -18.66 -5.94
CA ILE A 117 -18.31 -20.09 -6.13
C ILE A 117 -17.37 -20.57 -5.05
N THR A 118 -16.27 -19.87 -4.76
CA THR A 118 -15.32 -20.22 -3.69
C THR A 118 -15.99 -20.22 -2.31
N MET A 119 -16.91 -19.28 -2.04
CA MET A 119 -17.66 -19.22 -0.79
C MET A 119 -18.58 -20.43 -0.58
N LEU A 120 -19.20 -20.95 -1.64
CA LEU A 120 -20.22 -22.01 -1.59
C LEU A 120 -19.70 -23.40 -1.99
N ALA A 121 -18.51 -23.47 -2.58
CA ALA A 121 -17.93 -24.72 -3.07
C ALA A 121 -17.76 -25.71 -1.91
N PRO A 122 -18.15 -26.99 -2.12
CA PRO A 122 -17.78 -28.09 -1.24
C PRO A 122 -16.27 -28.24 -1.22
N ALA A 123 -15.62 -27.61 -0.24
CA ALA A 123 -14.17 -27.62 -0.09
C ALA A 123 -13.80 -28.06 1.33
N THR A 124 -12.70 -28.79 1.44
CA THR A 124 -11.98 -28.92 2.70
C THR A 124 -10.97 -27.79 2.79
N TYR A 125 -10.75 -27.27 3.99
CA TYR A 125 -9.69 -26.30 4.23
C TYR A 125 -8.32 -26.97 4.43
N ALA A 126 -8.11 -28.10 3.74
CA ALA A 126 -6.90 -28.91 3.86
C ALA A 126 -5.65 -28.11 3.50
N ASP A 127 -5.71 -27.38 2.38
CA ASP A 127 -4.61 -26.53 1.91
C ASP A 127 -4.35 -25.33 2.84
N ALA A 128 -5.35 -24.94 3.63
CA ALA A 128 -5.23 -23.90 4.66
C ALA A 128 -4.79 -24.45 6.04
N GLY A 129 -4.49 -25.76 6.14
CA GLY A 129 -4.01 -26.40 7.36
C GLY A 129 -5.09 -27.12 8.20
N TYR A 130 -6.30 -27.28 7.68
CA TYR A 130 -7.42 -27.92 8.38
C TYR A 130 -8.08 -29.03 7.53
N PRO A 131 -7.42 -30.18 7.34
CA PRO A 131 -7.91 -31.24 6.46
C PRO A 131 -9.25 -31.85 6.91
N SER A 132 -9.58 -31.77 8.19
CA SER A 132 -10.83 -32.27 8.76
C SER A 132 -11.97 -31.25 8.75
N ILE A 133 -11.69 -29.96 8.49
CA ILE A 133 -12.71 -28.91 8.49
C ILE A 133 -13.22 -28.71 7.07
N ARG A 134 -14.54 -28.87 6.93
CA ARG A 134 -15.26 -28.61 5.68
C ARG A 134 -15.82 -27.20 5.69
N ASN A 135 -16.07 -26.68 4.50
CA ASN A 135 -16.80 -25.43 4.31
C ASN A 135 -18.18 -25.49 5.02
N PRO A 136 -18.44 -24.65 6.04
CA PRO A 136 -19.67 -24.72 6.82
C PRO A 136 -20.92 -24.34 6.00
N VAL A 137 -20.75 -23.60 4.91
CA VAL A 137 -21.84 -23.20 3.98
C VAL A 137 -21.67 -23.88 2.61
N GLY A 138 -20.85 -24.94 2.55
CA GLY A 138 -20.60 -25.72 1.34
C GLY A 138 -21.85 -26.48 0.90
N LEU A 139 -22.17 -26.41 -0.40
CA LEU A 139 -23.33 -27.09 -0.97
C LEU A 139 -22.95 -28.47 -1.51
N ASP A 140 -22.71 -29.43 -0.60
CA ASP A 140 -22.16 -30.77 -0.91
C ASP A 140 -22.92 -31.51 -2.05
N GLY A 141 -24.25 -31.35 -2.12
CA GLY A 141 -25.09 -31.97 -3.17
C GLY A 141 -24.78 -31.52 -4.60
N TYR A 142 -24.02 -30.44 -4.77
CA TYR A 142 -23.65 -29.87 -6.07
C TYR A 142 -22.14 -29.91 -6.34
N ALA A 143 -21.35 -30.71 -5.60
CA ALA A 143 -19.88 -30.75 -5.72
C ALA A 143 -19.39 -30.88 -7.18
N ALA A 144 -19.97 -31.80 -7.95
CA ALA A 144 -19.59 -31.99 -9.36
C ALA A 144 -19.87 -30.77 -10.25
N LEU A 145 -20.87 -29.94 -9.92
CA LEU A 145 -21.10 -28.67 -10.60
C LEU A 145 -20.02 -27.65 -10.25
N PHE A 146 -19.68 -27.52 -8.96
CA PHE A 146 -18.60 -26.63 -8.51
C PHE A 146 -17.24 -27.01 -9.13
N ASP A 147 -16.92 -28.30 -9.22
CA ASP A 147 -15.70 -28.77 -9.88
C ASP A 147 -15.64 -28.35 -11.36
N ARG A 148 -16.75 -28.52 -12.09
CA ARG A 148 -16.84 -28.09 -13.50
C ARG A 148 -16.73 -26.57 -13.64
N LEU A 149 -17.38 -25.82 -12.76
CA LEU A 149 -17.30 -24.36 -12.75
C LEU A 149 -15.86 -23.90 -12.46
N GLY A 150 -15.16 -24.54 -11.52
CA GLY A 150 -13.75 -24.28 -11.23
C GLY A 150 -12.84 -24.57 -12.42
N LEU A 151 -13.08 -25.67 -13.15
CA LEU A 151 -12.36 -26.02 -14.38
C LEU A 151 -12.54 -24.99 -15.49
N LEU A 152 -13.70 -24.33 -15.57
CA LEU A 152 -13.99 -23.30 -16.58
C LEU A 152 -13.52 -21.91 -16.15
N LEU A 153 -13.65 -21.56 -14.88
CA LEU A 153 -13.32 -20.23 -14.37
C LEU A 153 -11.82 -19.96 -14.35
N GLN A 154 -11.00 -20.94 -14.00
CA GLN A 154 -9.55 -20.74 -13.95
C GLN A 154 -8.94 -20.32 -15.30
N PRO A 155 -9.19 -21.02 -16.43
CA PRO A 155 -8.68 -20.57 -17.73
C PRO A 155 -9.32 -19.24 -18.15
N LEU A 156 -10.57 -18.98 -17.80
CA LEU A 156 -11.22 -17.69 -18.06
C LEU A 156 -10.48 -16.54 -17.35
N LEU A 157 -10.17 -16.68 -16.07
CA LEU A 157 -9.43 -15.68 -15.29
C LEU A 157 -8.00 -15.50 -15.82
N LEU A 158 -7.34 -16.58 -16.26
CA LEU A 158 -6.03 -16.49 -16.93
C LEU A 158 -6.11 -15.69 -18.24
N VAL A 159 -7.13 -15.94 -19.07
CA VAL A 159 -7.35 -15.17 -20.31
C VAL A 159 -7.60 -13.70 -19.96
N LEU A 160 -8.39 -13.41 -18.93
CA LEU A 160 -8.63 -12.03 -18.49
C LEU A 160 -7.37 -11.35 -17.96
N LEU A 161 -6.49 -12.08 -17.28
CA LEU A 161 -5.19 -11.58 -16.84
C LEU A 161 -4.30 -11.23 -18.04
N VAL A 162 -4.26 -12.09 -19.06
CA VAL A 162 -3.53 -11.80 -20.30
C VAL A 162 -4.11 -10.56 -20.99
N VAL A 163 -5.43 -10.49 -21.13
CA VAL A 163 -6.12 -9.34 -21.75
C VAL A 163 -5.86 -8.05 -20.97
N SER A 164 -5.88 -8.10 -19.64
CA SER A 164 -5.58 -6.95 -18.76
C SER A 164 -4.12 -6.50 -18.92
N THR A 165 -3.19 -7.45 -19.04
CA THR A 165 -1.78 -7.18 -19.32
C THR A 165 -1.58 -6.57 -20.72
N VAL A 166 -2.31 -7.05 -21.73
CA VAL A 166 -2.30 -6.49 -23.10
C VAL A 166 -2.74 -5.02 -23.11
N ALA A 167 -3.63 -4.61 -22.21
CA ALA A 167 -4.06 -3.22 -22.06
C ALA A 167 -2.89 -2.27 -21.72
N LEU A 168 -1.91 -2.74 -20.95
CA LEU A 168 -0.69 -1.98 -20.67
C LEU A 168 0.13 -1.74 -21.94
N PHE A 169 0.21 -2.71 -22.85
CA PHE A 169 0.94 -2.55 -24.12
C PHE A 169 0.25 -1.56 -25.07
N ASP A 170 -1.09 -1.55 -25.14
CA ASP A 170 -1.84 -0.54 -25.90
C ASP A 170 -1.55 0.87 -25.35
N ARG A 171 -1.43 1.00 -24.02
CA ARG A 171 -1.07 2.25 -23.34
C ARG A 171 0.36 2.69 -23.63
N VAL A 172 1.35 1.80 -23.48
CA VAL A 172 2.77 2.08 -23.80
C VAL A 172 2.94 2.56 -25.24
N ARG A 173 2.19 2.00 -26.19
CA ARG A 173 2.24 2.42 -27.60
C ARG A 173 1.77 3.85 -27.80
N ARG A 174 0.73 4.28 -27.08
CA ARG A 174 0.10 5.61 -27.20
C ARG A 174 0.75 6.68 -26.32
N GLY A 175 1.41 6.27 -25.23
CA GLY A 175 2.03 7.15 -24.25
C GLY A 175 3.38 7.74 -24.67
N GLY A 176 3.73 8.87 -24.04
CA GLY A 176 5.02 9.55 -24.20
C GLY A 176 6.20 8.78 -23.59
N ALA A 177 7.43 9.29 -23.79
CA ALA A 177 8.66 8.58 -23.37
C ALA A 177 8.74 8.32 -21.84
N GLU A 178 8.25 9.24 -21.02
CA GLU A 178 8.22 9.10 -19.56
C GLU A 178 7.20 8.05 -19.09
N GLU A 179 5.99 8.09 -19.64
CA GLU A 179 4.91 7.13 -19.35
C GLU A 179 5.33 5.69 -19.70
N ARG A 180 6.06 5.53 -20.81
CA ARG A 180 6.64 4.23 -21.20
C ARG A 180 7.60 3.67 -20.15
N GLN A 181 8.42 4.51 -19.52
CA GLN A 181 9.34 4.07 -18.47
C GLN A 181 8.63 3.74 -17.16
N GLN A 182 7.57 4.49 -16.81
CA GLN A 182 6.73 4.20 -15.65
C GLN A 182 6.03 2.84 -15.81
N ILE A 183 5.49 2.55 -17.00
CA ILE A 183 4.79 1.29 -17.26
C ILE A 183 5.75 0.11 -17.43
N LYS A 184 6.99 0.31 -17.88
CA LYS A 184 7.95 -0.78 -18.13
C LYS A 184 8.18 -1.67 -16.90
N TRP A 185 8.44 -1.06 -15.74
CA TRP A 185 8.65 -1.79 -14.49
C TRP A 185 7.38 -2.49 -14.02
N PHE A 186 6.23 -1.84 -14.20
CA PHE A 186 4.93 -2.40 -13.86
C PHE A 186 4.57 -3.60 -14.76
N ALA A 187 4.84 -3.51 -16.05
CA ALA A 187 4.63 -4.60 -17.01
C ALA A 187 5.53 -5.80 -16.70
N PHE A 188 6.77 -5.56 -16.25
CA PHE A 188 7.64 -6.64 -15.78
C PHE A 188 7.05 -7.33 -14.55
N ALA A 189 6.59 -6.58 -13.54
CA ALA A 189 5.92 -7.16 -12.37
C ALA A 189 4.65 -7.94 -12.77
N GLY A 190 3.84 -7.40 -13.69
CA GLY A 190 2.65 -8.07 -14.24
C GLY A 190 3.00 -9.36 -14.98
N ALA A 191 4.13 -9.41 -15.71
CA ALA A 191 4.60 -10.64 -16.35
C ALA A 191 5.02 -11.71 -15.34
N VAL A 192 5.65 -11.33 -14.22
CA VAL A 192 5.96 -12.26 -13.11
C VAL A 192 4.68 -12.81 -12.49
N VAL A 193 3.66 -11.96 -12.27
CA VAL A 193 2.33 -12.40 -11.79
C VAL A 193 1.67 -13.35 -12.78
N LEU A 194 1.66 -13.03 -14.07
CA LEU A 194 1.13 -13.93 -15.10
C LEU A 194 1.86 -15.28 -15.11
N ALA A 195 3.19 -15.26 -15.03
CA ALA A 195 4.00 -16.48 -14.96
C ALA A 195 3.69 -17.32 -13.72
N SER A 196 3.45 -16.70 -12.55
CA SER A 196 3.07 -17.43 -11.35
C SER A 196 1.72 -18.13 -11.52
N PHE A 197 0.73 -17.47 -12.12
CA PHE A 197 -0.57 -18.10 -12.39
C PHE A 197 -0.50 -19.22 -13.44
N VAL A 198 0.31 -19.05 -14.49
CA VAL A 198 0.52 -20.10 -15.50
C VAL A 198 1.21 -21.30 -14.88
N LEU A 199 2.23 -21.08 -14.05
CA LEU A 199 2.94 -22.17 -13.38
C LEU A 199 2.04 -22.87 -12.36
N GLN A 200 1.21 -22.11 -11.62
CA GLN A 200 0.20 -22.65 -10.72
C GLN A 200 -0.78 -23.56 -11.47
N ALA A 201 -1.25 -23.17 -12.66
CA ALA A 201 -2.12 -24.03 -13.46
C ALA A 201 -1.41 -25.31 -13.94
N GLY A 202 -0.10 -25.23 -14.22
CA GLY A 202 0.74 -26.37 -14.61
C GLY A 202 0.94 -27.42 -13.52
N THR A 203 0.79 -27.07 -12.24
CA THR A 203 0.93 -28.01 -11.11
C THR A 203 -0.06 -29.18 -11.17
N ARG A 204 -1.17 -29.03 -11.89
CA ARG A 204 -2.14 -30.12 -12.15
C ARG A 204 -1.57 -31.27 -12.98
N LEU A 205 -0.60 -30.97 -13.83
CA LEU A 205 0.07 -31.95 -14.70
C LEU A 205 1.43 -32.37 -14.13
N ALA A 206 2.10 -31.46 -13.45
CA ALA A 206 3.44 -31.63 -12.89
C ALA A 206 3.47 -31.06 -11.46
N PRO A 207 3.06 -31.84 -10.44
CA PRO A 207 2.98 -31.39 -9.05
C PRO A 207 4.31 -30.88 -8.48
N GLU A 208 5.45 -31.34 -9.01
CA GLU A 208 6.78 -30.86 -8.66
C GLU A 208 7.01 -29.36 -8.90
N LEU A 209 6.17 -28.73 -9.74
CA LEU A 209 6.23 -27.29 -10.02
C LEU A 209 5.63 -26.43 -8.90
N ALA A 210 4.93 -27.03 -7.92
CA ALA A 210 4.22 -26.28 -6.87
C ALA A 210 5.13 -25.32 -6.11
N GLY A 211 6.31 -25.79 -5.66
CA GLY A 211 7.25 -24.92 -4.94
C GLY A 211 7.76 -23.75 -5.79
N ALA A 212 7.95 -23.95 -7.10
CA ALA A 212 8.35 -22.88 -8.00
C ALA A 212 7.19 -21.90 -8.28
N ALA A 213 5.94 -22.37 -8.34
CA ALA A 213 4.75 -21.54 -8.47
C ALA A 213 4.57 -20.63 -7.25
N ASP A 214 4.72 -21.18 -6.05
CA ASP A 214 4.63 -20.42 -4.79
C ASP A 214 5.71 -19.33 -4.71
N LEU A 215 6.96 -19.67 -5.05
CA LEU A 215 8.06 -18.70 -5.09
C LEU A 215 7.79 -17.59 -6.11
N LEU A 216 7.28 -17.92 -7.30
CA LEU A 216 6.91 -16.91 -8.29
C LEU A 216 5.73 -16.05 -7.84
N ALA A 217 4.75 -16.61 -7.12
CA ALA A 217 3.63 -15.85 -6.57
C ALA A 217 4.12 -14.85 -5.51
N ILE A 218 5.03 -15.27 -4.62
CA ILE A 218 5.69 -14.42 -3.63
C ILE A 218 6.46 -13.27 -4.31
N LEU A 219 7.23 -13.59 -5.36
CA LEU A 219 7.97 -12.60 -6.13
C LEU A 219 7.02 -11.65 -6.88
N GLY A 220 5.96 -12.16 -7.51
CA GLY A 220 4.98 -11.36 -8.25
C GLY A 220 4.25 -10.38 -7.35
N LEU A 221 3.77 -10.86 -6.19
CA LEU A 221 3.07 -10.03 -5.22
C LEU A 221 3.96 -8.92 -4.65
N SER A 222 5.25 -9.19 -4.45
CA SER A 222 6.25 -8.22 -4.00
C SER A 222 6.72 -7.28 -5.13
N ALA A 223 6.73 -7.75 -6.38
CA ALA A 223 7.21 -6.98 -7.52
C ALA A 223 6.29 -5.82 -7.89
N ILE A 224 4.97 -5.95 -7.70
CA ILE A 224 3.99 -4.89 -7.97
C ILE A 224 4.25 -3.62 -7.13
N PRO A 225 4.29 -3.65 -5.79
CA PRO A 225 4.55 -2.47 -4.97
C PRO A 225 5.97 -1.95 -5.21
N ALA A 226 6.95 -2.83 -5.46
CA ALA A 226 8.30 -2.41 -5.82
C ALA A 226 8.32 -1.64 -7.15
N ALA A 227 7.63 -2.12 -8.18
CA ALA A 227 7.54 -1.47 -9.48
C ALA A 227 6.84 -0.12 -9.40
N VAL A 228 5.73 -0.03 -8.65
CA VAL A 228 5.03 1.23 -8.41
C VAL A 228 5.89 2.19 -7.57
N GLY A 229 6.59 1.70 -6.55
CA GLY A 229 7.55 2.49 -5.78
C GLY A 229 8.67 3.07 -6.65
N VAL A 230 9.23 2.27 -7.57
CA VAL A 230 10.23 2.73 -8.56
C VAL A 230 9.61 3.76 -9.50
N ALA A 231 8.37 3.56 -9.98
CA ALA A 231 7.67 4.51 -10.82
C ALA A 231 7.49 5.87 -10.13
N ILE A 232 7.10 5.84 -8.86
CA ILE A 232 6.91 7.04 -8.02
C ILE A 232 8.25 7.74 -7.75
N LEU A 233 9.27 7.00 -7.29
CA LEU A 233 10.53 7.60 -6.83
C LEU A 233 11.45 8.03 -7.98
N ARG A 234 11.61 7.19 -9.00
CA ARG A 234 12.58 7.41 -10.08
C ARG A 234 12.00 8.20 -11.23
N TYR A 235 10.73 7.99 -11.54
CA TYR A 235 10.04 8.60 -12.67
C TYR A 235 8.97 9.62 -12.25
N ARG A 236 9.02 10.04 -10.97
CA ARG A 236 8.15 11.06 -10.35
C ARG A 236 6.67 10.84 -10.62
N LEU A 237 6.25 9.58 -10.71
CA LEU A 237 4.84 9.25 -10.94
C LEU A 237 4.00 9.85 -9.80
N TYR A 238 3.05 10.71 -10.18
CA TYR A 238 2.15 11.49 -9.31
C TYR A 238 2.71 12.75 -8.63
N ASP A 239 3.94 13.18 -8.90
CA ASP A 239 4.56 14.38 -8.29
C ASP A 239 4.54 14.41 -6.75
N ILE A 240 4.63 13.24 -6.12
CA ILE A 240 4.62 13.06 -4.66
C ILE A 240 6.02 12.88 -4.05
N ASP A 241 7.07 13.04 -4.85
CA ASP A 241 8.47 12.81 -4.49
C ASP A 241 8.94 13.71 -3.34
N LEU A 242 8.50 14.97 -3.30
CA LEU A 242 8.83 15.89 -2.20
C LEU A 242 8.35 15.35 -0.84
N ILE A 243 7.12 14.81 -0.79
CA ILE A 243 6.51 14.32 0.45
C ILE A 243 7.20 13.01 0.89
N ILE A 244 7.58 12.16 -0.07
CA ILE A 244 8.30 10.93 0.22
C ILE A 244 9.70 11.23 0.75
N ASN A 245 10.46 12.10 0.09
CA ASN A 245 11.79 12.50 0.54
C ASN A 245 11.71 13.13 1.94
N ARG A 246 10.70 13.96 2.20
CA ARG A 246 10.44 14.52 3.52
C ARG A 246 10.21 13.41 4.54
N THR A 247 9.25 12.52 4.30
CA THR A 247 8.92 11.41 5.20
C THR A 247 10.12 10.50 5.45
N LEU A 248 10.87 10.13 4.41
CA LEU A 248 12.08 9.30 4.52
C LEU A 248 13.15 9.95 5.40
N VAL A 249 13.39 11.26 5.23
CA VAL A 249 14.38 11.96 6.06
C VAL A 249 13.91 12.03 7.52
N TYR A 250 12.64 12.31 7.80
CA TYR A 250 12.16 12.30 9.20
C TYR A 250 12.18 10.91 9.82
N VAL A 251 11.80 9.87 9.07
CA VAL A 251 11.85 8.49 9.55
C VAL A 251 13.29 8.09 9.84
N LEU A 252 14.22 8.36 8.91
CA LEU A 252 15.64 8.07 9.11
C LEU A 252 16.23 8.88 10.28
N LEU A 253 15.92 10.16 10.38
CA LEU A 253 16.34 11.01 11.48
C LEU A 253 15.83 10.48 12.82
N THR A 254 14.54 10.10 12.87
CA THR A 254 13.91 9.55 14.07
C THR A 254 14.53 8.20 14.45
N ALA A 255 14.82 7.35 13.47
CA ALA A 255 15.47 6.06 13.70
C ALA A 255 16.90 6.21 14.20
N VAL A 256 17.71 7.11 13.61
CA VAL A 256 19.05 7.44 14.09
C VAL A 256 18.99 7.98 15.52
N LEU A 257 18.06 8.90 15.78
CA LEU A 257 17.90 9.49 17.10
C LEU A 257 17.48 8.44 18.15
N ALA A 258 16.54 7.55 17.82
CA ALA A 258 16.14 6.45 18.68
C ALA A 258 17.31 5.47 18.91
N GLY A 259 18.09 5.16 17.86
CA GLY A 259 19.28 4.31 17.98
C GLY A 259 20.36 4.90 18.87
N VAL A 260 20.67 6.19 18.71
CA VAL A 260 21.60 6.90 19.58
C VAL A 260 21.07 6.95 21.01
N TYR A 261 19.77 7.21 21.20
CA TYR A 261 19.14 7.18 22.52
C TYR A 261 19.35 5.82 23.19
N THR A 262 18.99 4.72 22.51
CA THR A 262 19.16 3.37 23.04
C THR A 262 20.62 3.04 23.31
N ALA A 263 21.55 3.44 22.44
CA ALA A 263 22.98 3.22 22.62
C ALA A 263 23.53 3.96 23.84
N VAL A 264 23.14 5.23 24.03
CA VAL A 264 23.53 6.03 25.19
C VAL A 264 22.97 5.43 26.48
N VAL A 265 21.68 5.06 26.52
CA VAL A 265 21.08 4.37 27.67
C VAL A 265 21.87 3.11 28.02
N ALA A 266 22.12 2.25 27.04
CA ALA A 266 22.83 0.99 27.25
C ALA A 266 24.28 1.21 27.71
N LEU A 267 24.97 2.22 27.18
CA LEU A 267 26.34 2.56 27.58
C LEU A 267 26.39 3.06 29.03
N PHE A 268 25.53 4.01 29.39
CA PHE A 268 25.46 4.52 30.76
C PHE A 268 25.08 3.41 31.75
N GLN A 269 24.11 2.57 31.40
CA GLN A 269 23.73 1.42 32.22
C GLN A 269 24.91 0.46 32.45
N ARG A 270 25.68 0.13 31.40
CA ARG A 270 26.87 -0.75 31.52
C ARG A 270 28.00 -0.12 32.35
N MET A 271 28.31 1.14 32.10
CA MET A 271 29.36 1.86 32.84
C MET A 271 29.00 1.98 34.32
N PHE A 272 27.72 2.19 34.63
CA PHE A 272 27.25 2.32 36.00
C PHE A 272 27.27 0.98 36.76
N VAL A 273 26.83 -0.12 36.13
CA VAL A 273 26.96 -1.47 36.72
C VAL A 273 28.42 -1.81 37.00
N ALA A 274 29.33 -1.45 36.10
CA ALA A 274 30.76 -1.67 36.28
C ALA A 274 31.38 -0.87 37.44
N LEU A 275 30.90 0.35 37.70
CA LEU A 275 31.42 1.23 38.75
C LEU A 275 30.80 0.97 40.13
N SER A 276 29.50 0.65 40.20
CA SER A 276 28.75 0.62 41.45
C SER A 276 28.50 -0.78 42.01
N GLY A 277 28.72 -1.84 41.24
CA GLY A 277 28.63 -3.23 41.71
C GLY A 277 27.24 -3.74 42.12
N GLN A 278 26.23 -2.86 42.30
CA GLN A 278 24.83 -3.21 42.57
C GLN A 278 23.85 -2.19 41.94
N GLY A 279 22.71 -2.68 41.46
CA GLY A 279 21.66 -1.90 40.79
C GLY A 279 20.79 -1.08 41.75
N SER A 280 21.30 0.02 42.27
CA SER A 280 20.49 0.98 43.03
C SER A 280 19.48 1.70 42.12
N ASP A 281 18.19 1.64 42.44
CA ASP A 281 17.09 2.33 41.73
C ASP A 281 17.38 3.83 41.50
N LEU A 282 18.10 4.46 42.43
CA LEU A 282 18.44 5.89 42.38
C LEU A 282 19.35 6.23 41.19
N ALA A 283 20.18 5.28 40.76
CA ALA A 283 21.05 5.44 39.61
C ALA A 283 20.31 5.40 38.27
N ILE A 284 19.29 4.56 38.18
CA ILE A 284 18.43 4.46 36.98
C ILE A 284 17.70 5.79 36.82
N VAL A 285 17.14 6.33 37.91
CA VAL A 285 16.44 7.63 37.91
C VAL A 285 17.38 8.77 37.51
N MET A 286 18.60 8.83 38.07
CA MET A 286 19.58 9.86 37.72
C MET A 286 20.04 9.77 36.25
N THR A 287 20.24 8.56 35.73
CA THR A 287 20.59 8.35 34.32
C THR A 287 19.46 8.79 33.40
N LEU A 288 18.20 8.44 33.74
CA LEU A 288 17.02 8.85 32.99
C LEU A 288 16.87 10.38 32.97
N PHE A 289 17.15 11.04 34.10
CA PHE A 289 17.06 12.49 34.26
C PHE A 289 18.12 13.23 33.43
N VAL A 290 19.39 12.81 33.53
CA VAL A 290 20.49 13.38 32.73
C VAL A 290 20.21 13.18 31.23
N LEU A 291 19.76 11.98 30.86
CA LEU A 291 19.44 11.65 29.49
C LEU A 291 18.29 12.50 28.94
N ALA A 292 17.19 12.64 29.68
CA ALA A 292 16.06 13.46 29.26
C ALA A 292 16.46 14.93 29.05
N THR A 293 17.32 15.47 29.93
CA THR A 293 17.72 16.88 29.92
C THR A 293 18.67 17.20 28.77
N VAL A 294 19.61 16.30 28.45
CA VAL A 294 20.61 16.52 27.39
C VAL A 294 20.07 16.14 26.01
N PHE A 295 19.22 15.11 25.91
CA PHE A 295 18.82 14.55 24.62
C PHE A 295 17.66 15.30 23.96
N THR A 296 16.74 15.84 24.76
CA THR A 296 15.63 16.67 24.27
C THR A 296 16.08 17.88 23.43
N PRO A 297 17.06 18.71 23.88
CA PRO A 297 17.52 19.84 23.08
C PRO A 297 18.26 19.41 21.79
N ILE A 298 19.00 18.30 21.82
CA ILE A 298 19.70 17.74 20.64
C ILE A 298 18.69 17.26 19.58
N LYS A 299 17.64 16.55 20.01
CA LYS A 299 16.53 16.13 19.15
C LYS A 299 15.91 17.32 18.42
N ASN A 300 15.54 18.35 19.19
CA ASN A 300 14.81 19.49 18.65
C ASN A 300 15.68 20.28 17.64
N THR A 301 16.97 20.48 17.93
CA THR A 301 17.88 21.18 16.99
C THR A 301 18.15 20.39 15.71
N LEU A 302 18.25 19.07 15.78
CA LEU A 302 18.39 18.20 14.60
C LEU A 302 17.14 18.25 13.72
N GLN A 303 15.95 18.18 14.32
CA GLN A 303 14.68 18.30 13.61
C GLN A 303 14.55 19.67 12.92
N GLU A 304 14.80 20.78 13.64
CA GLU A 304 14.74 22.13 13.08
C GLU A 304 15.72 22.37 11.92
N ARG A 305 16.92 21.79 11.97
CA ARG A 305 17.91 21.89 10.87
C ARG A 305 17.45 21.16 9.62
N VAL A 306 16.83 20.00 9.78
CA VAL A 306 16.25 19.23 8.67
C VAL A 306 15.06 19.99 8.07
N ASP A 307 14.16 20.50 8.90
CA ASP A 307 13.02 21.33 8.49
C ASP A 307 13.44 22.53 7.62
N ARG A 308 14.51 23.22 8.04
CA ARG A 308 15.06 24.37 7.29
C ARG A 308 15.65 23.99 5.93
N ARG A 309 16.22 22.80 5.79
CA ARG A 309 16.82 22.35 4.51
C ARG A 309 15.80 21.75 3.55
N ILE A 310 14.74 21.13 4.06
CA ILE A 310 13.73 20.46 3.22
C ILE A 310 12.66 21.42 2.73
N LYS A 311 12.32 22.50 3.46
CA LYS A 311 11.37 23.53 2.97
C LYS A 311 11.91 24.17 1.68
N PRO A 312 11.33 23.89 0.50
CA PRO A 312 11.63 24.65 -0.70
C PRO A 312 10.66 25.82 -0.73
N THR A 313 11.12 27.06 -0.52
CA THR A 313 10.56 28.35 -0.99
C THR A 313 9.00 28.48 -1.14
N SER A 314 8.20 27.77 -0.34
CA SER A 314 6.74 27.73 -0.45
C SER A 314 6.11 28.84 0.35
N ALA A 315 6.80 29.32 1.39
CA ALA A 315 6.46 30.56 2.07
C ALA A 315 6.42 31.76 1.09
N ARG A 316 7.28 31.76 0.06
CA ARG A 316 7.30 32.83 -0.95
C ARG A 316 6.19 32.68 -1.99
N THR A 317 5.76 31.45 -2.31
CA THR A 317 4.68 31.19 -3.28
C THR A 317 3.29 31.39 -2.66
N ILE A 318 3.09 31.01 -1.40
CA ILE A 318 1.86 31.28 -0.66
C ILE A 318 1.73 32.79 -0.42
N ALA A 319 2.80 33.47 0.01
CA ALA A 319 2.77 34.93 0.18
C ALA A 319 2.53 35.68 -1.15
N HIS A 320 3.04 35.19 -2.29
CA HIS A 320 2.72 35.77 -3.60
C HIS A 320 1.28 35.50 -4.04
N ALA A 321 0.72 34.32 -3.79
CA ALA A 321 -0.67 34.02 -4.13
C ALA A 321 -1.64 34.89 -3.33
N THR A 322 -1.43 35.03 -2.01
CA THR A 322 -2.26 35.90 -1.16
C THR A 322 -2.14 37.37 -1.57
N SER A 323 -0.92 37.82 -1.93
CA SER A 323 -0.70 39.17 -2.45
C SER A 323 -1.43 39.45 -3.76
N ILE A 324 -1.52 38.48 -4.68
CA ILE A 324 -2.22 38.65 -5.95
C ILE A 324 -3.74 38.67 -5.73
N ASP A 325 -4.27 37.77 -4.90
CA ASP A 325 -5.69 37.74 -4.57
C ASP A 325 -6.13 39.02 -3.83
N ASP A 326 -5.33 39.54 -2.91
CA ASP A 326 -5.58 40.81 -2.23
C ASP A 326 -5.56 42.00 -3.19
N LEU A 327 -4.66 42.01 -4.17
CA LEU A 327 -4.60 43.06 -5.20
C LEU A 327 -5.80 43.00 -6.15
N LEU A 328 -6.25 41.80 -6.52
CA LEU A 328 -7.46 41.61 -7.32
C LEU A 328 -8.70 42.09 -6.56
N LEU A 329 -8.83 41.73 -5.28
CA LEU A 329 -9.93 42.18 -4.42
C LEU A 329 -9.95 43.70 -4.26
N LEU A 330 -8.79 44.34 -4.05
CA LEU A 330 -8.67 45.79 -4.00
C LEU A 330 -9.07 46.45 -5.32
N SER A 331 -8.70 45.85 -6.47
CA SER A 331 -9.09 46.38 -7.78
C SER A 331 -10.59 46.29 -8.04
N GLU A 332 -11.24 45.20 -7.62
CA GLU A 332 -12.68 45.01 -7.78
C GLU A 332 -13.49 45.96 -6.87
N LEU A 333 -13.00 46.24 -5.66
CA LEU A 333 -13.59 47.23 -4.76
C LEU A 333 -13.46 48.67 -5.27
N HIS A 334 -12.37 48.98 -5.97
CA HIS A 334 -12.17 50.27 -6.61
C HIS A 334 -13.11 50.44 -7.82
N ASP A 335 -13.21 49.43 -8.70
CA ASP A 335 -14.14 49.43 -9.86
C ASP A 335 -15.61 49.56 -9.46
N ARG A 336 -15.99 49.03 -8.28
CA ARG A 336 -17.34 49.17 -7.72
C ARG A 336 -17.58 50.51 -7.01
N GLY A 337 -16.60 51.41 -6.99
CA GLY A 337 -16.69 52.73 -6.35
C GLY A 337 -16.68 52.69 -4.81
N VAL A 338 -16.24 51.57 -4.20
CA VAL A 338 -16.18 51.39 -2.75
C VAL A 338 -14.90 51.98 -2.16
N LEU A 339 -13.81 52.02 -2.94
CA LEU A 339 -12.53 52.64 -2.58
C LEU A 339 -12.27 53.88 -3.43
N THR A 340 -11.94 54.99 -2.77
CA THR A 340 -11.43 56.20 -3.44
C THR A 340 -10.01 55.98 -4.00
N ASP A 341 -9.58 56.80 -4.97
CA ASP A 341 -8.27 56.69 -5.62
C ASP A 341 -7.10 56.70 -4.60
N ASP A 342 -7.20 57.58 -3.58
CA ASP A 342 -6.18 57.72 -2.54
C ASP A 342 -6.14 56.49 -1.60
N GLU A 343 -7.30 55.91 -1.27
CA GLU A 343 -7.39 54.72 -0.43
C GLU A 343 -6.87 53.47 -1.14
N PHE A 344 -7.17 53.34 -2.44
CA PHE A 344 -6.66 52.25 -3.27
C PHE A 344 -5.14 52.31 -3.40
N SER A 345 -4.60 53.50 -3.69
CA SER A 345 -3.14 53.73 -3.79
C SER A 345 -2.42 53.38 -2.48
N THR A 346 -2.98 53.78 -1.35
CA THR A 346 -2.40 53.52 -0.02
C THR A 346 -2.42 52.03 0.34
N LYS A 347 -3.54 51.34 0.13
CA LYS A 347 -3.64 49.90 0.40
C LYS A 347 -2.80 49.06 -0.54
N LYS A 348 -2.72 49.44 -1.83
CA LYS A 348 -1.87 48.78 -2.82
C LYS A 348 -0.39 48.86 -2.45
N LYS A 349 0.09 50.03 -1.98
CA LYS A 349 1.46 50.20 -1.47
C LYS A 349 1.74 49.30 -0.26
N GLN A 350 0.78 49.22 0.66
CA GLN A 350 0.89 48.37 1.85
C GLN A 350 0.99 46.88 1.51
N VAL A 351 0.24 46.39 0.51
CA VAL A 351 0.30 44.99 0.04
C VAL A 351 1.59 44.69 -0.74
N LEU A 352 2.11 45.66 -1.50
CA LEU A 352 3.35 45.51 -2.27
C LEU A 352 4.62 45.78 -1.45
N GLY A 353 4.50 46.34 -0.24
CA GLY A 353 5.62 46.64 0.65
C GLY A 353 6.53 47.77 0.15
N ILE A 354 5.98 48.75 -0.57
CA ILE A 354 6.70 49.90 -1.19
C ILE A 354 6.17 51.25 -0.74
#